data_AF-A0A2W7AWT1-F1
#
_entry.id   AF-A0A2W7AWT1-F1
#
_cell.length_a   1.000
_cell.length_b   1.000
_cell.length_c   1.000
_cell.angle_alpha   90.00
_cell.angle_beta   90.00
_cell.angle_gamma   90.00
#
_symmetry.space_group_name_H-M   'P 1'
#
loop_
_entity.id
_entity.type
_entity.pdbx_description
1 polymer ?
#
loop_
_entity_poly.entity_id
_entity_poly.type
_entity_poly.pdbx_seq_one_letter_code
_entity_poly.pdbx_strand_id
1 'polypeptide(L)'
;AAPRSAIGVSATGEILLVAVHHSPLGPGPTLDQLAQIMLQLGSADALNLDGGSSASLYLGGRLINRSPRTAARVSNSIGLFLQ
;
A
#
# COMPACT_ATOMS: atom_id res chain seq x y z
N ALA A 1 12.23 8.06 5.85
CA ALA A 1 11.27 6.96 5.60
C ALA A 1 9.86 7.55 5.50
N ALA A 2 8.94 6.91 4.78
CA ALA A 2 7.68 7.53 4.33
C ALA A 2 6.55 6.48 4.20
N PRO A 3 5.28 6.89 4.11
CA PRO A 3 4.22 5.98 3.72
C PRO A 3 4.55 5.25 2.41
N ARG A 4 4.11 4.00 2.28
CA ARG A 4 4.38 3.15 1.12
C ARG A 4 3.09 2.53 0.62
N SER A 5 3.07 2.22 -0.67
CA SER A 5 2.08 1.33 -1.24
C SER A 5 2.77 0.22 -2.03
N ALA A 6 2.14 -0.95 -2.08
CA ALA A 6 2.65 -2.12 -2.77
C ALA A 6 1.50 -2.98 -3.29
N ILE A 7 1.80 -3.74 -4.32
CA ILE A 7 0.97 -4.86 -4.79
C ILE A 7 1.77 -6.15 -4.66
N GLY A 8 1.12 -7.23 -4.29
CA GLY A 8 1.74 -8.54 -4.22
C GLY A 8 0.78 -9.66 -4.57
N VAL A 9 1.32 -10.85 -4.75
CA VAL A 9 0.56 -12.08 -4.99
C VAL A 9 1.04 -13.14 -4.00
N SER A 10 0.11 -13.79 -3.29
CA SER A 10 0.42 -14.91 -2.41
C SER A 10 0.74 -16.17 -3.20
N ALA A 11 1.35 -17.18 -2.56
CA ALA A 11 1.63 -18.46 -3.21
C ALA A 11 0.36 -19.19 -3.70
N THR A 12 -0.81 -18.86 -3.15
CA THR A 12 -2.12 -19.40 -3.54
C THR A 12 -2.85 -18.53 -4.58
N GLY A 13 -2.22 -17.44 -5.04
CA GLY A 13 -2.75 -16.58 -6.10
C GLY A 13 -3.63 -15.41 -5.62
N GLU A 14 -3.65 -15.12 -4.32
CA GLU A 14 -4.42 -13.99 -3.79
C GLU A 14 -3.69 -12.67 -4.05
N ILE A 15 -4.41 -11.65 -4.53
CA ILE A 15 -3.85 -10.31 -4.73
C ILE A 15 -3.86 -9.54 -3.42
N LEU A 16 -2.68 -9.03 -3.04
CA LEU A 16 -2.46 -8.18 -1.88
C LEU A 16 -2.31 -6.73 -2.35
N LEU A 17 -3.24 -5.84 -1.98
CA LEU A 17 -3.09 -4.39 -2.13
C LEU A 17 -2.79 -3.78 -0.76
N VAL A 18 -1.58 -3.27 -0.59
CA VAL A 18 -1.06 -2.88 0.72
C VAL A 18 -0.70 -1.40 0.72
N ALA A 19 -1.12 -0.70 1.77
CA ALA A 19 -0.67 0.65 2.07
C ALA A 19 -0.22 0.73 3.53
N VAL A 20 1.01 1.17 3.75
CA VAL A 20 1.64 1.25 5.09
C VAL A 20 1.96 2.71 5.41
N HIS A 21 1.55 3.17 6.59
CA HIS A 21 1.77 4.55 7.05
C HIS A 21 2.77 4.61 8.20
N HIS A 22 2.99 5.83 8.72
CA HIS A 22 3.71 6.03 9.97
C HIS A 22 3.02 5.31 11.12
N SER A 23 3.81 4.75 12.01
CA SER A 23 3.34 4.28 13.31
C SER A 23 3.23 5.50 14.25
N PRO A 24 2.32 5.49 15.25
CA PRO A 24 2.37 6.49 16.33
C PRO A 24 3.73 6.57 17.03
N LEU A 25 4.53 5.50 16.95
CA LEU A 25 5.82 5.35 17.60
C LEU A 25 7.02 5.65 16.69
N GLY A 26 6.81 6.04 15.42
CA GLY A 26 7.94 6.24 14.52
C GLY A 26 7.60 6.57 13.07
N PRO A 27 8.64 6.78 12.24
CA PRO A 27 8.45 7.11 10.84
C PRO A 27 7.81 5.96 10.05
N GLY A 28 7.32 6.23 8.84
CA GLY A 28 6.86 5.18 7.92
C GLY A 28 7.99 4.21 7.54
N PRO A 29 7.69 3.09 6.88
CA PRO A 29 8.67 2.05 6.62
C PRO A 29 9.75 2.44 5.60
N THR A 30 10.95 1.87 5.75
CA THR A 30 11.94 1.77 4.67
C THR A 30 11.48 0.78 3.59
N LEU A 31 12.19 0.71 2.46
CA LEU A 31 11.87 -0.28 1.42
C LEU A 31 12.11 -1.71 1.93
N ASP A 32 13.18 -1.94 2.68
CA ASP A 32 13.46 -3.25 3.28
C ASP A 32 12.37 -3.65 4.28
N GLN A 33 11.90 -2.72 5.10
CA GLN A 33 10.79 -2.98 6.02
C GLN A 33 9.49 -3.27 5.27
N LEU A 34 9.22 -2.57 4.16
CA LEU A 34 8.06 -2.89 3.32
C LEU A 34 8.18 -4.31 2.73
N ALA A 35 9.35 -4.71 2.25
CA ALA A 35 9.57 -6.07 1.74
C ALA A 35 9.31 -7.12 2.82
N GLN A 36 9.78 -6.88 4.05
CA GLN A 36 9.51 -7.76 5.19
C GLN A 36 8.01 -7.81 5.55
N ILE A 37 7.31 -6.67 5.50
CA ILE A 37 5.86 -6.63 5.70
C ILE A 37 5.14 -7.47 4.63
N MET A 38 5.51 -7.34 3.36
CA MET A 38 4.89 -8.13 2.28
C MET A 38 5.12 -9.64 2.48
N LEU A 39 6.32 -10.05 2.87
CA LEU A 39 6.63 -11.45 3.21
C LEU A 39 5.78 -11.94 4.39
N GLN A 40 5.65 -11.13 5.45
CA GLN A 40 4.82 -11.46 6.63
C GLN A 40 3.33 -11.57 6.30
N LEU A 41 2.85 -10.79 5.31
CA LEU A 41 1.49 -10.88 4.80
C LEU A 41 1.28 -12.09 3.85
N GLY A 42 2.30 -12.89 3.60
CA GLY A 42 2.23 -14.10 2.77
C GLY A 42 2.43 -13.86 1.27
N SER A 43 2.95 -12.69 0.89
CA SER A 43 3.29 -12.41 -0.51
C SER A 43 4.47 -13.28 -0.95
N ALA A 44 4.30 -14.02 -2.04
CA ALA A 44 5.39 -14.74 -2.71
C ALA A 44 6.18 -13.78 -3.62
N ASP A 45 5.46 -12.96 -4.39
CA ASP A 45 6.02 -11.90 -5.23
C ASP A 45 5.40 -10.55 -4.82
N ALA A 46 6.19 -9.48 -4.84
CA ALA A 46 5.72 -8.13 -4.49
C ALA A 46 6.43 -7.03 -5.29
N LEU A 47 5.70 -5.95 -5.58
CA LEU A 47 6.18 -4.75 -6.25
C LEU A 47 5.85 -3.51 -5.41
N ASN A 48 6.88 -2.71 -5.11
CA ASN A 48 6.67 -1.39 -4.52
C ASN A 48 6.07 -0.42 -5.55
N LEU A 49 5.07 0.35 -5.13
CA LEU A 49 4.42 1.40 -5.91
C LEU A 49 4.81 2.79 -5.37
N ASP A 50 4.20 3.84 -5.92
CA ASP A 50 4.46 5.20 -5.45
C ASP A 50 4.08 5.37 -3.96
N GLY A 51 4.87 6.17 -3.24
CA GLY A 51 4.82 6.31 -1.79
C GLY A 51 4.40 7.70 -1.32
N GLY A 52 4.72 8.03 -0.07
CA GLY A 52 4.55 9.38 0.46
C GLY A 52 3.09 9.84 0.51
N SER A 53 2.83 11.04 0.02
CA SER A 53 1.47 11.58 -0.09
C SER A 53 0.61 10.86 -1.14
N SER A 54 1.22 10.11 -2.08
CA SER A 54 0.51 9.31 -3.09
C SER A 54 -0.07 8.01 -2.52
N ALA A 55 0.53 7.44 -1.46
CA ALA A 55 0.11 6.16 -0.88
C ALA A 55 -1.32 6.23 -0.31
N SER A 56 -2.29 5.81 -1.12
CA SER A 56 -3.74 5.93 -0.89
C SER A 56 -4.43 4.63 -1.28
N LEU A 57 -5.32 4.13 -0.43
CA LEU A 57 -6.11 2.93 -0.68
C LEU A 57 -7.59 3.26 -0.53
N TYR A 58 -8.35 3.02 -1.60
CA TYR A 58 -9.78 3.24 -1.65
C TYR A 58 -10.53 1.91 -1.64
N LEU A 59 -11.62 1.86 -0.87
CA LEU A 59 -12.57 0.74 -0.85
C LEU A 59 -14.00 1.30 -0.89
N GLY A 60 -14.80 0.86 -1.85
CA GLY A 60 -16.19 1.34 -2.00
C GLY A 60 -16.31 2.87 -2.16
N GLY A 61 -15.35 3.50 -2.85
CA GLY A 61 -15.32 4.96 -3.04
C GLY A 61 -14.81 5.77 -1.84
N ARG A 62 -14.34 5.11 -0.77
CA ARG A 62 -13.83 5.78 0.43
C ARG A 62 -12.34 5.52 0.62
N LEU A 63 -11.60 6.56 1.00
CA LEU A 63 -10.20 6.47 1.40
C LEU A 63 -10.13 5.86 2.81
N ILE A 64 -9.48 4.70 2.95
CA ILE A 64 -9.51 3.92 4.20
C ILE A 64 -8.21 3.96 5.01
N ASN A 65 -7.12 4.43 4.42
CA ASN A 65 -5.79 4.36 5.04
C ASN A 65 -5.26 5.72 5.56
N ARG A 66 -5.91 6.85 5.24
CA ARG A 66 -5.47 8.19 5.66
C ARG A 66 -6.58 9.25 5.54
N SER A 67 -6.31 10.45 6.04
CA SER A 67 -7.19 11.61 5.82
C SER A 67 -7.11 12.12 4.38
N PRO A 68 -8.24 12.40 3.70
CA PRO A 68 -8.25 12.94 2.33
C PRO A 68 -7.45 14.24 2.14
N ARG A 69 -7.36 15.08 3.18
CA ARG A 69 -6.58 16.33 3.15
C ARG A 69 -5.08 16.11 2.94
N THR A 70 -4.60 14.90 3.18
CA THR A 70 -3.17 14.53 3.08
C THR A 70 -2.84 13.72 1.84
N ALA A 71 -3.85 13.33 1.06
CA ALA A 71 -3.66 12.55 -0.16
C ALA A 71 -3.33 13.49 -1.33
N ALA A 72 -2.22 13.24 -2.02
CA ALA A 72 -1.86 14.00 -3.21
C ALA A 72 -2.63 13.49 -4.44
N ARG A 73 -2.71 14.34 -5.47
CA ARG A 73 -3.11 13.90 -6.81
C ARG A 73 -2.05 12.93 -7.35
N VAL A 74 -2.50 11.84 -7.95
CA VAL A 74 -1.63 10.83 -8.56
C VAL A 74 -1.84 10.78 -10.07
N SER A 75 -0.82 10.30 -10.80
CA SER A 75 -0.88 10.16 -12.25
C SER A 75 -1.78 8.99 -12.69
N ASN A 76 -1.72 7.87 -11.96
CA ASN A 76 -2.45 6.65 -12.25
C ASN A 76 -2.72 5.83 -10.96
N SER A 77 -3.52 4.77 -11.10
CA SER A 77 -3.89 3.85 -10.02
C SER A 77 -4.23 2.46 -10.55
N ILE A 78 -4.12 1.43 -9.70
CA ILE A 78 -4.63 0.08 -9.96
C ILE A 78 -6.06 -0.01 -9.44
N GLY A 79 -7.01 -0.41 -10.31
CA GLY A 79 -8.42 -0.60 -9.97
C GLY A 79 -8.81 -2.07 -9.97
N LEU A 80 -9.56 -2.51 -8.96
CA LEU A 80 -10.18 -3.84 -8.90
C LEU A 80 -11.68 -3.71 -9.17
N PHE A 81 -12.17 -4.49 -10.13
CA PHE A 81 -13.58 -4.55 -10.50
C PHE A 81 -14.11 -5.94 -10.18
N LEU A 82 -15.20 -5.99 -9.42
CA LEU A 82 -15.96 -7.21 -9.18
C LEU A 82 -17.16 -7.17 -10.13
N GLN A 83 -17.36 -8.24 -10.89
CA GLN A 83 -18.51 -8.42 -11.78
C GLN A 83 -19.61 -9.21 -11.08
#